data_AF-A0A9D1I2I3-F1
#
_entry.id   AF-A0A9D1I2I3-F1
#
_cell.length_a   1.000
_cell.length_b   1.000
_cell.length_c   1.000
_cell.angle_alpha   90.00
_cell.angle_beta   90.00
_cell.angle_gamma   90.00
#
_symmetry.space_group_name_H-M   'P 1'
#
loop_
_entity.id
_entity.type
_entity.pdbx_description
1 polymer ?
#
loop_
_entity_poly.entity_id
_entity_poly.type
_entity_poly.pdbx_seq_one_letter_code
_entity_poly.pdbx_strand_id
1 'polypeptide(L)'
;MKTVITGKNYSPSEKLKETIEKKFEKLDKYFSNEITGNVMTIKEKGGYKVEATINAKGTIFRAEVKADDPYDAVDRVIEKLSRQMSKFKTKLQNKYKGHKDLAFSELPEFEEEQEELHVVKRKKFDLTPMTVDEAIVQMELLAHNFFVFLNMETDSVNVVYRRNDKDYGVLETSY
;
A
#
# COMPACT_ATOMS: atom_id res chain seq x y z
N MET A 1 -7.48 0.88 18.24
CA MET A 1 -6.24 0.73 17.45
C MET A 1 -5.17 1.68 17.97
N LYS A 2 -3.88 1.30 17.98
CA LYS A 2 -2.80 2.22 18.35
C LYS A 2 -2.36 3.00 17.11
N THR A 3 -2.63 4.31 17.09
CA THR A 3 -2.26 5.20 15.98
C THR A 3 -0.97 5.94 16.29
N VAL A 4 0.04 5.77 15.46
CA VAL A 4 1.29 6.55 15.49
C VAL A 4 1.19 7.62 14.42
N ILE A 5 1.07 8.88 14.84
CA ILE A 5 0.97 10.04 13.94
C ILE A 5 2.33 10.72 13.87
N THR A 6 2.94 10.72 12.69
CA THR A 6 4.24 11.34 12.42
C THR A 6 4.08 12.45 11.37
N GLY A 7 4.86 13.51 11.49
CA GLY A 7 4.87 14.61 10.53
C GLY A 7 6.28 14.84 9.98
N LYS A 8 6.41 14.96 8.65
CA LYS A 8 7.66 15.34 7.98
C LYS A 8 7.51 16.75 7.41
N ASN A 9 8.37 17.67 7.85
CA ASN A 9 8.30 19.11 7.51
C ASN A 9 6.99 19.81 7.92
N TYR A 10 6.22 19.20 8.82
CA TYR A 10 4.98 19.73 9.37
C TYR A 10 4.72 19.06 10.73
N SER A 11 4.41 19.85 11.75
CA SER A 11 3.95 19.34 13.04
C SER A 11 2.43 19.36 13.06
N PRO A 12 1.75 18.19 13.09
CA PRO A 12 0.31 18.13 13.17
C PRO A 12 -0.20 18.86 14.41
N SER A 13 -1.17 19.76 14.25
CA SER A 13 -1.85 20.40 15.38
C SER A 13 -2.60 19.35 16.20
N GLU A 14 -2.84 19.61 17.49
CA GLU A 14 -3.60 18.69 18.35
C GLU A 14 -4.99 18.40 17.78
N LYS A 15 -5.64 19.41 17.20
CA LYS A 15 -6.94 19.26 16.53
C LYS A 15 -6.90 18.28 15.35
N LEU A 16 -5.81 18.28 14.59
CA LEU A 16 -5.64 17.34 13.48
C LEU A 16 -5.39 15.92 14.00
N LYS A 17 -4.60 15.77 15.08
CA LYS A 17 -4.37 14.47 15.73
C LYS A 17 -5.67 13.87 16.26
N GLU A 18 -6.46 14.64 16.99
CA GLU A 18 -7.75 14.22 17.52
C GLU A 18 -8.73 13.83 16.39
N THR A 19 -8.70 14.58 15.27
CA THR A 19 -9.52 14.26 14.10
C THR A 19 -9.09 12.96 13.44
N ILE A 20 -7.78 12.72 13.34
CA ILE A 20 -7.23 11.46 12.82
C ILE A 20 -7.64 10.31 13.73
N GLU A 21 -7.46 10.42 15.05
CA GLU A 21 -7.85 9.38 16.02
C GLU A 21 -9.34 9.04 15.90
N LYS A 22 -10.24 10.03 15.94
CA LYS A 22 -11.69 9.81 15.80
C LYS A 22 -12.09 9.14 14.49
N LYS A 23 -11.42 9.46 13.38
CA LYS A 23 -11.73 8.85 12.08
C LYS A 23 -11.12 7.46 11.95
N PHE A 24 -9.97 7.20 12.57
CA PHE A 24 -9.38 5.87 12.65
C PHE A 24 -10.12 4.93 13.61
N GLU A 25 -10.79 5.43 14.64
CA GLU A 25 -11.72 4.63 15.46
C GLU A 25 -12.90 4.06 14.64
N LYS A 26 -13.33 4.74 13.56
CA LYS A 26 -14.31 4.14 12.64
C LYS A 26 -13.77 2.90 11.92
N LEU A 27 -12.44 2.86 11.71
CA LEU A 27 -11.75 1.71 11.14
C LEU A 27 -11.57 0.58 12.17
N ASP A 28 -11.61 0.86 13.49
CA ASP A 28 -11.56 -0.17 14.53
C ASP A 28 -12.71 -1.17 14.43
N LYS A 29 -13.89 -0.74 13.96
CA LYS A 29 -15.03 -1.65 13.71
C LYS A 29 -14.72 -2.78 12.70
N TYR A 30 -13.71 -2.59 11.86
CA TYR A 30 -13.30 -3.55 10.84
C TYR A 30 -12.27 -4.56 11.35
N PHE A 31 -11.82 -4.46 12.60
CA PHE A 31 -10.70 -5.23 13.10
C PHE A 31 -10.91 -5.73 14.52
N SER A 32 -10.95 -7.05 14.71
CA SER A 32 -11.14 -7.68 16.03
C SER A 32 -9.86 -7.76 16.88
N ASN A 33 -8.70 -7.28 16.40
CA ASN A 33 -7.40 -7.45 17.05
C ASN A 33 -6.65 -6.11 17.17
N GLU A 34 -5.70 -6.03 18.10
CA GLU A 34 -4.80 -4.87 18.26
C GLU A 34 -4.00 -4.60 16.98
N ILE A 35 -4.30 -3.48 16.33
CA ILE A 35 -3.66 -3.03 15.09
C ILE A 35 -2.86 -1.76 15.36
N THR A 36 -1.72 -1.66 14.68
CA THR A 36 -0.91 -0.44 14.62
C THR A 36 -1.16 0.28 13.29
N GLY A 37 -1.62 1.52 13.37
CA GLY A 37 -1.73 2.42 12.23
C GLY A 37 -0.65 3.49 12.28
N ASN A 38 0.17 3.56 11.23
CA ASN A 38 1.15 4.62 11.06
C ASN A 38 0.60 5.63 10.06
N VAL A 39 0.40 6.87 10.49
CA VAL A 39 -0.03 7.98 9.62
C VAL A 39 1.11 8.97 9.53
N MET A 40 1.57 9.24 8.32
CA MET A 40 2.60 10.22 8.02
C MET A 40 2.03 11.36 7.20
N THR A 41 2.10 12.58 7.74
CA THR A 41 1.72 13.80 7.02
C THR A 41 2.98 14.54 6.58
N ILE A 42 3.11 14.79 5.28
CA ILE A 42 4.25 15.46 4.66
C ILE A 42 3.76 16.75 4.01
N LYS A 43 4.40 17.88 4.30
CA LYS A 43 4.11 19.15 3.61
C LYS A 43 5.08 19.34 2.44
N GLU A 44 4.54 19.49 1.24
CA GLU A 44 5.27 19.77 0.00
C GLU A 44 4.93 21.19 -0.52
N LYS A 45 5.72 21.73 -1.46
CA LYS A 45 5.54 23.11 -1.99
C LYS A 45 4.20 23.34 -2.70
N GLY A 46 3.47 22.28 -3.07
CA GLY A 46 2.19 22.33 -3.77
C GLY A 46 1.07 21.57 -3.07
N GLY A 47 1.17 21.33 -1.75
CA GLY A 47 0.09 20.68 -0.98
C GLY A 47 0.59 19.80 0.17
N TYR A 48 -0.31 18.99 0.70
CA TYR A 48 -0.06 18.00 1.74
C TYR A 48 -0.18 16.59 1.18
N LYS A 49 0.81 15.78 1.49
CA LYS A 49 0.82 14.35 1.19
C LYS A 49 0.58 13.59 2.49
N VAL A 50 -0.47 12.79 2.54
CA VAL A 50 -0.76 11.90 3.68
C VAL A 50 -0.58 10.46 3.24
N GLU A 51 0.25 9.75 3.98
CA GLU A 51 0.48 8.32 3.83
C GLU A 51 -0.02 7.61 5.08
N ALA A 52 -0.92 6.64 4.92
CA ALA A 52 -1.37 5.81 6.03
C ALA A 52 -1.03 4.34 5.74
N THR A 53 -0.41 3.70 6.72
CA THR A 53 -0.06 2.27 6.68
C THR A 53 -0.69 1.58 7.89
N ILE A 54 -1.55 0.59 7.65
CA ILE A 54 -2.17 -0.25 8.67
C ILE A 54 -1.57 -1.65 8.56
N ASN A 55 -1.01 -2.17 9.66
CA ASN A 55 -0.51 -3.54 9.71
C ASN A 55 -1.49 -4.43 10.48
N ALA A 56 -2.10 -5.38 9.77
CA ALA A 56 -3.03 -6.36 10.33
C ALA A 56 -2.47 -7.78 10.13
N LYS A 57 -1.81 -8.34 11.16
CA LYS A 57 -1.32 -9.73 11.22
C LYS A 57 -0.78 -10.29 9.88
N GLY A 58 0.19 -9.60 9.29
CA GLY A 58 0.87 -10.04 8.06
C GLY A 58 0.28 -9.48 6.76
N THR A 59 -0.85 -8.77 6.81
CA THR A 59 -1.35 -7.97 5.68
C THR A 59 -1.10 -6.50 5.95
N ILE A 60 -0.38 -5.84 5.03
CA ILE A 60 -0.08 -4.41 5.11
C ILE A 60 -1.00 -3.67 4.14
N PHE A 61 -1.86 -2.81 4.68
CA PHE A 61 -2.65 -1.87 3.88
C PHE A 61 -1.92 -0.54 3.85
N ARG A 62 -1.63 -0.02 2.65
CA ARG A 62 -1.00 1.29 2.49
C ARG A 62 -1.79 2.12 1.49
N ALA A 63 -2.08 3.36 1.88
CA ALA A 63 -2.71 4.35 1.02
C ALA A 63 -1.94 5.66 1.04
N GLU A 64 -1.82 6.27 -0.13
CA GLU A 64 -1.18 7.57 -0.34
C GLU A 64 -2.17 8.51 -1.04
N VAL A 65 -2.26 9.75 -0.54
CA VAL A 65 -3.06 10.82 -1.13
C VAL A 65 -2.29 12.14 -1.05
N LYS A 66 -2.39 12.93 -2.13
CA LYS A 66 -1.98 14.34 -2.17
C LYS A 66 -3.24 15.21 -2.23
N ALA A 67 -3.33 16.24 -1.40
CA ALA A 67 -4.41 17.24 -1.42
C ALA A 67 -3.91 18.60 -0.94
N ASP A 68 -4.63 19.67 -1.24
CA ASP A 68 -4.26 21.03 -0.83
C ASP A 68 -4.50 21.29 0.67
N ASP A 69 -5.43 20.54 1.29
CA ASP A 69 -5.78 20.63 2.70
C ASP A 69 -5.46 19.29 3.43
N PRO A 70 -4.77 19.30 4.59
CA PRO A 70 -4.51 18.10 5.37
C PRO A 70 -5.78 17.38 5.86
N TYR A 71 -6.88 18.08 6.13
CA TYR A 71 -8.12 17.45 6.58
C TYR A 71 -8.79 16.64 5.46
N ASP A 72 -8.84 17.20 4.25
CA ASP A 72 -9.33 16.51 3.04
C ASP A 72 -8.43 15.32 2.67
N ALA A 73 -7.10 15.48 2.80
CA ALA A 73 -6.16 14.38 2.61
C ALA A 73 -6.47 13.20 3.56
N VAL A 74 -6.75 13.47 4.84
CA VAL A 74 -7.09 12.42 5.83
C VAL A 74 -8.39 11.71 5.46
N ASP A 75 -9.43 12.45 5.04
CA ASP A 75 -10.71 11.84 4.64
C ASP A 75 -10.56 10.91 3.45
N ARG A 76 -9.88 11.37 2.40
CA ARG A 76 -9.63 10.58 1.19
C ARG A 76 -8.77 9.35 1.48
N VAL A 77 -7.80 9.45 2.39
CA VAL A 77 -6.97 8.31 2.81
C VAL A 77 -7.82 7.25 3.51
N ILE A 78 -8.72 7.66 4.40
CA ILE A 78 -9.59 6.73 5.15
C ILE A 78 -10.59 6.06 4.21
N GLU A 79 -11.15 6.78 3.24
CA GLU A 79 -12.01 6.21 2.21
C GLU A 79 -11.28 5.16 1.38
N LYS A 80 -10.07 5.47 0.89
CA LYS A 80 -9.24 4.51 0.15
C LYS A 80 -8.92 3.26 0.97
N LEU A 81 -8.55 3.42 2.24
CA LEU A 81 -8.26 2.30 3.13
C LEU A 81 -9.50 1.45 3.40
N SER A 82 -10.65 2.07 3.68
CA SER A 82 -11.93 1.38 3.88
C SER A 82 -12.31 0.54 2.66
N ARG A 83 -12.17 1.10 1.44
CA ARG A 83 -12.44 0.39 0.19
C ARG A 83 -11.48 -0.79 -0.03
N GLN A 84 -10.19 -0.61 0.24
CA GLN A 84 -9.20 -1.71 0.17
C GLN A 84 -9.50 -2.83 1.16
N MET A 85 -9.88 -2.49 2.40
CA MET A 85 -10.21 -3.44 3.44
C MET A 85 -11.50 -4.21 3.15
N SER A 86 -12.53 -3.54 2.64
CA SER A 86 -13.77 -4.19 2.20
C SER A 86 -13.49 -5.22 1.10
N LYS A 87 -12.71 -4.85 0.07
CA LYS A 87 -12.29 -5.77 -0.99
C LYS A 87 -11.49 -6.97 -0.46
N PHE A 88 -10.60 -6.75 0.51
CA PHE A 88 -9.80 -7.84 1.09
C PHE A 88 -10.64 -8.78 1.95
N LYS A 89 -11.56 -8.26 2.76
CA LYS A 89 -12.45 -9.06 3.61
C LYS A 89 -13.30 -10.01 2.77
N THR A 90 -13.91 -9.54 1.68
CA THR A 90 -14.70 -10.39 0.77
C THR A 90 -13.85 -11.46 0.09
N LYS A 91 -12.62 -11.12 -0.32
CA LYS A 91 -11.67 -12.09 -0.89
C LYS A 91 -11.21 -13.15 0.11
N LEU A 92 -10.96 -12.76 1.36
CA LEU A 92 -10.58 -13.68 2.44
C LEU A 92 -11.76 -14.59 2.82
N GLN A 93 -12.96 -14.02 2.93
CA GLN A 93 -14.18 -14.76 3.27
C GLN A 93 -14.56 -15.79 2.19
N ASN A 94 -14.34 -15.46 0.91
CA ASN A 94 -14.54 -16.40 -0.20
C ASN A 94 -13.45 -17.48 -0.30
N LYS A 95 -12.20 -17.16 0.07
CA LYS A 95 -11.06 -18.10 -0.01
C LYS A 95 -10.92 -18.99 1.23
N TYR A 96 -11.45 -18.57 2.38
CA TYR A 96 -11.33 -19.23 3.68
C TYR A 96 -12.69 -19.65 4.27
N LYS A 97 -13.60 -20.21 3.45
CA LYS A 97 -14.88 -20.82 3.88
C LYS A 97 -14.76 -21.98 4.90
N GLY A 98 -13.59 -22.24 5.49
CA GLY A 98 -13.33 -23.41 6.34
C GLY A 98 -12.78 -23.16 7.75
N HIS A 99 -12.28 -21.98 8.09
CA HIS A 99 -11.73 -21.72 9.44
C HIS A 99 -12.57 -20.67 10.19
N LYS A 100 -13.22 -21.15 11.25
CA LYS A 100 -14.35 -20.56 11.99
C LYS A 100 -14.00 -19.43 12.98
N ASP A 101 -12.85 -18.77 12.87
CA ASP A 101 -12.33 -17.92 13.96
C ASP A 101 -12.40 -16.41 13.74
N LEU A 102 -13.16 -15.92 12.74
CA LEU A 102 -13.30 -14.48 12.55
C LEU A 102 -14.78 -14.09 12.42
N ALA A 103 -15.35 -13.65 13.55
CA ALA A 103 -16.68 -13.06 13.65
C ALA A 103 -16.73 -11.73 12.89
N PHE A 104 -17.11 -11.80 11.63
CA PHE A 104 -17.15 -10.67 10.70
C PHE A 104 -18.56 -10.38 10.18
N SER A 105 -19.56 -10.55 11.06
CA SER A 105 -20.98 -10.66 10.71
C SER A 105 -21.69 -9.35 10.34
N GLU A 106 -21.06 -8.18 10.47
CA GLU A 106 -21.78 -6.91 10.31
C GLU A 106 -20.99 -5.92 9.45
N LEU A 107 -21.12 -6.01 8.12
CA LEU A 107 -20.83 -4.88 7.24
C LEU A 107 -21.89 -4.80 6.15
N PRO A 108 -22.30 -3.58 5.73
CA PRO A 108 -23.14 -3.38 4.57
C PRO A 108 -22.39 -3.81 3.29
N GLU A 109 -23.08 -4.58 2.45
CA GLU A 109 -22.60 -4.97 1.12
C GLU A 109 -22.51 -3.73 0.23
N PHE A 110 -21.29 -3.38 -0.19
CA PHE A 110 -21.10 -2.46 -1.31
C PHE A 110 -21.10 -3.30 -2.58
N GLU A 111 -22.16 -3.18 -3.39
CA GLU A 111 -22.20 -3.71 -4.76
C GLU A 111 -21.28 -2.85 -5.64
N GLU A 112 -20.01 -3.22 -5.72
CA GLU A 112 -19.16 -2.83 -6.85
C GLU A 112 -18.68 -4.09 -7.56
N GLU A 113 -18.85 -4.11 -8.89
CA GLU A 113 -18.43 -5.19 -9.80
C GLU A 113 -17.04 -5.70 -9.42
N GLN A 114 -17.00 -6.94 -8.95
CA GLN A 114 -15.77 -7.60 -8.57
C GLN A 114 -15.01 -7.97 -9.83
N GLU A 115 -14.07 -7.13 -10.26
CA GLU A 115 -13.03 -7.56 -11.20
C GLU A 115 -12.20 -8.65 -10.52
N GLU A 116 -12.50 -9.92 -10.84
CA GLU A 116 -11.68 -11.05 -10.43
C GLU A 116 -10.28 -10.91 -11.07
N LEU A 117 -9.27 -10.70 -10.23
CA LEU A 117 -7.87 -10.61 -10.67
C LEU A 117 -7.40 -12.00 -11.10
N HIS A 118 -7.60 -12.35 -12.36
CA HIS A 118 -7.05 -13.58 -12.94
C HIS A 118 -5.61 -13.36 -13.41
N VAL A 119 -4.73 -14.32 -13.13
CA VAL A 119 -3.38 -14.34 -13.72
C VAL A 119 -3.53 -14.68 -15.21
N VAL A 120 -3.49 -13.65 -16.05
CA VAL A 120 -3.73 -13.79 -17.51
C VAL A 120 -2.57 -14.50 -18.21
N LYS A 121 -1.34 -14.38 -17.70
CA LYS A 121 -0.15 -14.90 -18.36
C LYS A 121 0.96 -15.25 -17.38
N ARG A 122 1.64 -16.37 -17.64
CA ARG A 122 2.89 -16.76 -16.95
C ARG A 122 4.01 -16.74 -17.97
N LYS A 123 5.10 -16.03 -17.68
CA LYS A 123 6.36 -16.09 -18.43
C LYS A 123 7.46 -16.57 -17.50
N LYS A 124 8.30 -17.48 -17.99
CA LYS A 124 9.57 -17.85 -17.36
C LYS A 124 10.69 -17.15 -18.15
N PHE A 125 11.66 -16.62 -17.43
CA PHE A 125 12.83 -15.96 -18.02
C PHE A 125 14.07 -16.53 -17.35
N ASP A 126 15.13 -16.69 -18.13
CA ASP A 126 16.46 -16.98 -17.62
C ASP A 126 17.08 -15.68 -17.12
N LEU A 127 17.59 -15.69 -15.89
CA LEU A 127 18.20 -14.52 -15.28
C LEU A 127 19.65 -14.42 -15.74
N THR A 128 19.93 -13.47 -16.63
CA THR A 128 21.31 -13.08 -16.97
C THR A 128 21.85 -12.10 -15.93
N PRO A 129 23.08 -12.30 -15.41
CA PRO A 129 23.75 -11.29 -14.59
C PRO A 129 23.92 -10.00 -15.40
N MET A 130 23.48 -8.87 -14.85
CA MET A 130 23.64 -7.55 -15.44
C MET A 130 23.69 -6.47 -14.36
N THR A 131 24.14 -5.27 -14.74
CA THR A 131 24.13 -4.08 -13.87
C THR A 131 22.74 -3.44 -13.81
N VAL A 132 22.52 -2.57 -12.81
CA VAL A 132 21.27 -1.81 -12.67
C VAL A 132 20.98 -0.96 -13.92
N ASP A 133 22.00 -0.32 -14.49
CA ASP A 133 21.86 0.54 -15.66
C ASP A 133 21.48 -0.28 -16.91
N GLU A 134 22.08 -1.45 -17.10
CA GLU A 134 21.72 -2.37 -18.17
C GLU A 134 20.27 -2.87 -18.02
N ALA A 135 19.85 -3.17 -16.80
CA ALA A 135 18.48 -3.56 -16.51
C ALA A 135 17.47 -2.45 -16.82
N ILE A 136 17.81 -1.18 -16.56
CA ILE A 136 16.99 -0.01 -16.94
C ILE A 136 16.83 0.06 -18.47
N VAL A 137 17.93 -0.07 -19.22
CA VAL A 137 17.90 -0.04 -20.69
C VAL A 137 17.04 -1.18 -21.24
N GLN A 138 17.19 -2.41 -20.72
CA GLN A 138 16.37 -3.55 -21.15
C GLN A 138 14.89 -3.35 -20.81
N MET A 139 14.58 -2.77 -19.65
CA MET A 139 13.22 -2.41 -19.26
C MET A 139 12.57 -1.44 -20.26
N GLU A 140 13.31 -0.39 -20.67
CA GLU A 140 12.84 0.58 -21.66
C GLU A 140 12.64 -0.04 -23.04
N LEU A 141 13.58 -0.87 -23.51
CA LEU A 141 13.50 -1.55 -24.81
C LEU A 141 12.29 -2.49 -24.91
N LEU A 142 11.94 -3.15 -23.79
CA LEU A 142 10.76 -4.02 -23.71
C LEU A 142 9.47 -3.25 -23.41
N ALA A 143 9.56 -1.93 -23.20
CA ALA A 143 8.47 -1.06 -22.77
C ALA A 143 7.72 -1.61 -21.54
N HIS A 144 8.44 -2.20 -20.59
CA HIS A 144 7.88 -2.73 -19.35
C HIS A 144 7.95 -1.71 -18.20
N ASN A 145 7.05 -1.83 -17.24
CA ASN A 145 7.06 -0.98 -16.03
C ASN A 145 8.02 -1.50 -14.95
N PHE A 146 8.47 -2.75 -15.09
CA PHE A 146 9.38 -3.41 -14.18
C PHE A 146 10.23 -4.43 -14.94
N PHE A 147 11.42 -4.73 -14.42
CA PHE A 147 12.34 -5.71 -14.98
C PHE A 147 13.06 -6.45 -13.85
N VAL A 148 13.08 -7.78 -13.94
CA VAL A 148 13.73 -8.66 -12.94
C VAL A 148 15.07 -9.12 -13.51
N PHE A 149 16.13 -8.97 -12.74
CA PHE A 149 17.49 -9.31 -13.16
C PHE A 149 18.32 -9.86 -12.00
N LEU A 150 19.42 -10.53 -12.31
CA LEU A 150 20.42 -10.90 -11.31
C LEU A 150 21.48 -9.79 -11.27
N ASN A 151 21.63 -9.14 -10.13
CA ASN A 151 22.59 -8.06 -9.98
C ASN A 151 24.01 -8.63 -9.83
N MET A 152 24.95 -8.21 -10.68
CA MET A 152 26.33 -8.68 -10.61
C MET A 152 27.08 -8.23 -9.34
N GLU A 153 26.68 -7.12 -8.73
CA GLU A 153 27.37 -6.59 -7.55
C GLU A 153 26.96 -7.31 -6.26
N THR A 154 25.68 -7.66 -6.14
CA THR A 154 25.10 -8.25 -4.93
C THR A 154 24.82 -9.75 -5.05
N ASP A 155 25.00 -10.32 -6.25
CA ASP A 155 24.65 -11.71 -6.62
C ASP A 155 23.22 -12.10 -6.20
N SER A 156 22.32 -11.10 -6.19
CA SER A 156 20.94 -11.22 -5.72
C SER A 156 19.96 -10.84 -6.82
N VAL A 157 18.76 -11.42 -6.75
CA VAL A 157 17.69 -11.11 -7.70
C VAL A 157 17.09 -9.75 -7.36
N ASN A 158 17.30 -8.77 -8.23
CA ASN A 158 16.80 -7.42 -8.03
C ASN A 158 15.71 -7.10 -9.06
N VAL A 159 14.84 -6.15 -8.72
CA VAL A 159 13.77 -5.68 -9.61
C VAL A 159 13.88 -4.17 -9.80
N VAL A 160 14.14 -3.73 -11.03
CA VAL A 160 13.98 -2.31 -11.39
C VAL A 160 12.52 -2.06 -11.72
N TYR A 161 11.98 -0.91 -11.31
CA TYR A 161 10.65 -0.48 -11.70
C TYR A 161 10.59 1.03 -11.91
N ARG A 162 9.66 1.46 -12.77
CA ARG A 162 9.37 2.87 -13.01
C ARG A 162 8.46 3.41 -11.92
N ARG A 163 8.89 4.49 -11.27
CA ARG A 163 8.11 5.21 -10.25
C ARG A 163 7.19 6.24 -10.90
N ASN A 164 6.20 6.70 -10.12
CA ASN A 164 5.21 7.70 -10.57
C ASN A 164 5.82 9.10 -10.81
N ASP A 165 7.00 9.38 -10.24
CA ASP A 165 7.80 10.60 -10.42
C ASP A 165 8.65 10.56 -11.71
N LYS A 166 8.52 9.51 -12.54
CA LYS A 166 9.32 9.20 -13.74
C LYS A 166 10.76 8.78 -13.45
N ASP A 167 11.15 8.67 -12.19
CA ASP A 167 12.44 8.12 -11.80
C ASP A 167 12.41 6.58 -11.70
N TYR A 168 13.57 5.97 -11.54
CA TYR A 168 13.75 4.53 -11.40
C TYR A 168 13.88 4.14 -9.92
N GLY A 169 13.20 3.06 -9.53
CA GLY A 169 13.35 2.41 -8.23
C GLY A 169 13.94 1.02 -8.39
N VAL A 170 14.75 0.60 -7.42
CA VAL A 170 15.31 -0.76 -7.35
C VAL A 170 14.79 -1.43 -6.08
N LEU A 171 14.26 -2.64 -6.23
CA LEU A 171 13.93 -3.53 -5.12
C LEU A 171 15.02 -4.58 -5.03
N GLU A 172 15.72 -4.59 -3.90
CA GLU A 172 16.72 -5.59 -3.58
C GLU A 172 16.09 -6.69 -2.73
N THR A 173 16.37 -7.95 -3.06
CA THR A 173 15.96 -9.08 -2.22
C THR A 173 17.14 -9.51 -1.36
N SER A 174 16.92 -9.62 -0.04
CA SER A 174 17.79 -10.35 0.87
C SER A 174 17.15 -11.69 1.22
N TYR A 175 17.97 -12.73 1.33
CA TYR A 175 17.58 -14.09 1.70
C TYR A 175 18.00 -14.41 3.13
#